data_AF-A0A3D2SU93-F1
#
_entry.id   AF-A0A3D2SU93-F1
#
_cell.length_a   1.000
_cell.length_b   1.000
_cell.length_c   1.000
_cell.angle_alpha   90.00
_cell.angle_beta   90.00
_cell.angle_gamma   90.00
#
_symmetry.space_group_name_H-M   'P 1'
#
loop_
_entity.id
_entity.type
_entity.pdbx_description
1 polymer ?
#
loop_
_entity_poly.entity_id
_entity_poly.type
_entity_poly.pdbx_seq_one_letter_code
_entity_poly.pdbx_strand_id
1 'polypeptide(L)' 'TLRLTKMMLNQNLTLSLFNFWSPSDSDGYVRPKANYKINDHWTAEAGGNIFYGESRDTFFGQLEDNTNIYASLRRSF' A
#
# COMPACT_ATOMS: atom_id res chain seq x y z
N THR A 1 8.10 3.09 12.42
CA THR A 1 7.10 3.01 11.34
C THR A 1 6.86 4.40 10.80
N LEU A 2 6.59 4.55 9.51
CA LEU A 2 6.34 5.81 8.82
C LEU A 2 5.00 5.70 8.07
N ARG A 3 4.09 6.64 8.30
CA ARG A 3 2.81 6.68 7.59
C ARG A 3 2.57 8.08 7.03
N LEU A 4 2.41 8.15 5.72
CA LEU A 4 2.08 9.37 5.00
C LEU A 4 0.67 9.25 4.42
N THR A 5 -0.16 10.26 4.63
CA THR A 5 -1.46 10.37 3.97
C THR A 5 -1.60 11.77 3.39
N LYS A 6 -1.97 11.85 2.11
CA LYS A 6 -2.17 13.10 1.38
C LYS A 6 -3.52 13.06 0.69
N MET A 7 -4.37 14.04 1.01
CA MET A 7 -5.66 14.24 0.37
C MET A 7 -5.53 15.38 -0.65
N MET A 8 -6.05 15.16 -1.85
CA MET A 8 -6.00 16.07 -2.99
C MET A 8 -7.35 16.06 -3.71
N LEU A 9 -7.56 17.02 -4.63
CA LEU A 9 -8.79 17.14 -5.43
C LEU A 9 -10.06 17.19 -4.57
N ASN A 10 -10.09 18.09 -3.57
CA ASN A 10 -11.24 18.23 -2.67
C ASN A 10 -11.60 16.89 -1.97
N GLN A 11 -10.57 16.15 -1.53
CA GLN A 11 -10.69 14.82 -0.90
C GLN A 11 -11.18 13.70 -1.81
N ASN A 12 -11.27 13.93 -3.13
CA ASN A 12 -11.54 12.86 -4.09
C ASN A 12 -10.34 11.95 -4.31
N LEU A 13 -9.11 12.45 -4.16
CA LEU A 13 -7.89 11.65 -4.25
C LEU A 13 -7.24 11.54 -2.88
N THR A 14 -7.16 10.33 -2.34
CA THR A 14 -6.40 10.02 -1.13
C THR A 14 -5.24 9.11 -1.50
N LEU A 15 -4.02 9.61 -1.30
CA LEU A 15 -2.80 8.82 -1.40
C LEU A 15 -2.31 8.50 0.00
N SER A 16 -2.06 7.23 0.28
CA SER A 16 -1.51 6.75 1.53
C SER A 16 -0.27 5.91 1.24
N LEU A 17 0.79 6.15 2.00
CA LEU A 17 2.00 5.35 1.96
C LEU A 17 2.31 4.93 3.39
N PHE A 18 2.29 3.62 3.63
CA PHE A 18 2.70 3.06 4.91
C PHE A 18 4.01 2.34 4.75
N ASN A 19 4.97 2.60 5.63
CA ASN A 19 6.27 1.97 5.61
C ASN A 19 6.63 1.51 7.03
N PHE A 20 6.99 0.24 7.15
CA PHE A 20 7.46 -0.36 8.39
C PHE A 20 8.89 -0.83 8.16
N TRP A 21 9.78 -0.46 9.08
CA TRP A 21 11.18 -0.88 9.05
C TRP A 21 11.58 -1.30 10.46
N SER A 22 12.12 -2.51 10.57
CA SER A 22 12.63 -3.10 11.81
C SER A 22 14.17 -2.99 11.81
N PRO A 23 14.78 -2.24 12.74
CA PRO A 23 16.23 -2.16 12.86
C PRO A 23 16.87 -3.49 13.31
N SER A 24 16.10 -4.37 13.96
CA SER A 24 16.61 -5.61 14.56
C SER A 24 16.97 -6.66 13.53
N ASP A 25 16.17 -6.78 12.46
CA ASP A 25 16.28 -7.84 11.45
C ASP A 25 16.59 -7.29 10.05
N SER A 26 16.81 -5.97 9.93
CA SER A 26 17.01 -5.25 8.66
C SER A 26 15.96 -5.57 7.60
N ASP A 27 14.72 -5.82 8.04
CA ASP A 27 13.57 -6.14 7.21
C ASP A 27 12.45 -5.11 7.37
N GLY A 28 11.52 -5.11 6.41
CA GLY A 28 10.46 -4.13 6.35
C GLY A 28 9.45 -4.39 5.25
N TYR A 29 8.43 -3.53 5.21
CA TYR A 29 7.45 -3.55 4.14
C TYR A 29 6.90 -2.16 3.88
N VAL A 30 6.53 -1.93 2.62
CA VAL A 30 5.88 -0.70 2.17
C VAL A 30 4.55 -1.03 1.50
N ARG A 31 3.53 -0.23 1.83
CA ARG A 31 2.17 -0.34 1.32
C ARG A 31 1.75 0.98 0.71
N PRO A 32 2.00 1.20 -0.59
CA PRO A 32 1.36 2.29 -1.31
C PRO A 32 -0.13 1.98 -1.51
N LYS A 33 -0.98 2.98 -1.30
CA LYS A 33 -2.42 2.93 -1.55
C LYS A 33 -2.88 4.25 -2.15
N ALA A 34 -3.61 4.19 -3.24
CA ALA A 34 -4.24 5.31 -3.90
C ALA A 34 -5.73 5.03 -4.01
N ASN A 35 -6.55 5.93 -3.46
CA ASN A 35 -7.99 5.88 -3.57
C ASN A 35 -8.48 7.13 -4.30
N TYR A 36 -9.22 6.94 -5.38
CA TYR A 36 -9.73 8.01 -6.23
C TYR A 36 -11.24 7.88 -6.43
N LYS A 37 -11.98 8.84 -5.87
CA LYS A 37 -13.39 9.05 -6.12
C LYS A 37 -13.55 9.78 -7.46
N ILE A 38 -13.91 9.04 -8.51
CA ILE A 38 -14.12 9.57 -9.85
C ILE A 38 -15.39 10.44 -9.87
N ASN A 39 -16.46 9.94 -9.26
CA ASN A 39 -17.73 10.66 -9.05
C ASN A 39 -18.50 10.01 -7.88
N ASP A 40 -19.73 10.46 -7.65
CA ASP A 40 -20.58 9.91 -6.56
C ASP A 40 -20.93 8.43 -6.72
N HIS A 41 -20.77 7.89 -7.94
CA HIS A 41 -21.06 6.50 -8.24
C HIS A 41 -19.82 5.63 -8.40
N TRP A 42 -18.62 6.19 -8.62
CA TRP A 42 -17.44 5.42 -9.00
C TRP A 42 -16.24 5.77 -8.12
N THR A 43 -15.65 4.74 -7.54
CA THR A 43 -14.42 4.83 -6.75
C THR A 43 -13.43 3.81 -7.27
N ALA A 44 -12.24 4.27 -7.63
CA ALA A 44 -11.11 3.43 -7.99
C ALA A 44 -10.14 3.38 -6.82
N GLU A 45 -9.72 2.18 -6.42
CA GLU A 45 -8.66 1.99 -5.45
C GLU A 45 -7.56 1.14 -6.07
N ALA A 46 -6.32 1.58 -5.92
CA ALA A 46 -5.13 0.82 -6.28
C ALA A 46 -4.20 0.76 -5.07
N GLY A 47 -3.50 -0.34 -4.89
CA GLY A 47 -2.53 -0.47 -3.83
C GLY A 47 -1.56 -1.61 -4.07
N GLY A 48 -0.53 -1.65 -3.26
CA GLY A 48 0.43 -2.74 -3.26
C GLY A 48 0.86 -3.07 -1.85
N ASN A 49 1.24 -4.32 -1.63
CA ASN A 49 2.04 -4.71 -0.48
C ASN A 49 3.38 -5.15 -1.03
N ILE A 50 4.47 -4.47 -0.67
CA ILE A 50 5.83 -4.76 -1.13
C ILE A 50 6.67 -5.00 0.11
N PHE A 51 7.23 -6.20 0.25
CA PHE A 51 8.10 -6.58 1.37
C PHE A 51 9.56 -6.43 0.91
N TYR A 52 10.45 -5.96 1.78
CA TYR A 52 11.88 -5.80 1.48
C TYR A 52 12.74 -6.14 2.71
N GLY A 53 13.82 -6.89 2.54
CA GLY A 53 14.72 -7.30 3.62
C GLY A 53 16.01 -7.93 3.07
N GLU A 54 17.11 -7.83 3.83
CA GLU A 54 18.47 -8.16 3.35
C GLU A 54 18.80 -9.68 3.39
N SER A 55 17.93 -10.49 3.99
CA SER A 55 18.19 -11.93 4.19
C SER A 55 17.03 -12.80 3.70
N ARG A 56 17.32 -13.63 2.69
CA ARG A 56 16.43 -14.64 2.08
C ARG A 56 16.10 -15.82 3.00
N ASP A 57 16.67 -15.89 4.20
CA ASP A 57 16.57 -17.02 5.15
C ASP A 57 15.70 -16.73 6.40
N THR A 58 15.04 -15.57 6.47
CA THR A 58 14.16 -15.21 7.62
C THR A 58 12.70 -15.57 7.35
N PHE A 59 11.90 -15.67 8.42
CA PHE A 59 10.47 -16.05 8.37
C PHE A 59 9.63 -15.17 7.42
N PHE A 60 10.07 -13.94 7.13
CA PHE A 60 9.46 -13.01 6.16
C PHE A 60 9.95 -13.19 4.71
N GLY A 61 11.06 -13.89 4.47
CA GLY A 61 11.53 -14.28 3.13
C GLY A 61 10.58 -15.26 2.42
N GLN A 62 9.80 -16.04 3.18
CA GLN A 62 8.70 -16.85 2.61
C GLN A 62 7.49 -15.98 2.15
N LEU A 63 7.43 -14.72 2.57
CA LEU A 63 6.42 -13.74 2.14
C LEU A 63 6.96 -12.75 1.10
N GLU A 64 8.23 -12.87 0.69
CA GLU A 64 8.82 -12.03 -0.37
C GLU A 64 8.03 -12.15 -1.69
N ASP A 65 7.53 -13.36 -1.97
CA ASP A 65 6.62 -13.68 -3.10
C ASP A 65 5.17 -13.19 -2.90
N ASN A 66 4.80 -12.66 -1.72
CA ASN A 66 3.49 -12.04 -1.49
C ASN A 66 3.46 -10.56 -1.82
N THR A 67 4.48 -10.07 -2.56
CA THR A 67 4.40 -8.78 -3.22
C THR A 67 3.22 -8.80 -4.18
N ASN A 68 2.14 -8.13 -3.79
CA ASN A 68 0.90 -8.13 -4.54
C ASN A 68 0.50 -6.70 -4.83
N ILE A 69 0.19 -6.45 -6.10
CA ILE A 69 -0.45 -5.24 -6.56
C ILE A 69 -1.92 -5.54 -6.84
N TYR A 70 -2.79 -4.70 -6.32
CA TYR A 70 -4.22 -4.84 -6.52
C TYR A 70 -4.80 -3.52 -7.01
N ALA A 71 -5.79 -3.64 -7.88
CA ALA A 71 -6.63 -2.55 -8.30
C ALA A 71 -8.09 -3.01 -8.21
N SER A 72 -8.96 -2.11 -7.79
CA SER A 72 -10.38 -2.35 -7.66
C SER A 72 -11.14 -1.13 -8.16
N LEU A 73 -12.23 -1.39 -8.85
CA LEU A 73 -13.18 -0.36 -9.26
C LEU A 73 -14.51 -0.71 -8.63
N ARG A 74 -15.00 0.18 -7.76
CA ARG A 74 -16.26 0.01 -7.07
C ARG A 74 -17.27 1.01 -7.62
N ARG A 75 -18.46 0.51 -7.94
CA ARG A 75 -19.64 1.33 -8.22
C ARG A 75 -20.54 1.37 -6.99
N SER A 76 -20.98 2.55 -6.58
CA SER A 76 -22.02 2.77 -5.58
C SER A 76 -23.26 3.34 -6.28
N PHE A 77 -24.44 2.87 -5.88
CA PHE A 77 -25.75 3.28 -6.43
C PHE A 77 -26.55 3.99 -5.35
#